data_AF-A0A847C775-F1
#
_entry.id   AF-A0A847C775-F1
#
_cell.length_a   1.000
_cell.length_b   1.000
_cell.length_c   1.000
_cell.angle_alpha   90.00
_cell.angle_beta   90.00
_cell.angle_gamma   90.00
#
_symmetry.space_group_name_H-M   'P 1'
#
loop_
_entity.id
_entity.type
_entity.pdbx_description
1 polymer ?
#
loop_
_entity_poly.entity_id
_entity_poly.type
_entity_poly.pdbx_seq_one_letter_code
_entity_poly.pdbx_strand_id
1 'polypeptide(L)'
;MDNSAARALKFLKQNEIQNSYLIYRLQNGCIGAFFFVPDGVCLWESEDNKYFYAVTSKNAMEPLFDMVQLFRKEHNLTDDIAQVSMISNAELAQDFFDSHPEFTVRPCVQYLATAPNPEPAPNPEVEILPLTPEFFPWVLRVYEHPELSEEYLLRRIKDAPALLAMHNGHPVGFFLTHSVSELGPVFIDPLYRG
;
A
#
# COMPACT_ATOMS: atom_id res chain seq x y z
N MET A 1 1.02 -6.90 27.49
CA MET A 1 1.10 -6.38 26.10
C MET A 1 2.10 -7.24 25.37
N ASP A 2 1.67 -7.83 24.27
CA ASP A 2 2.40 -8.85 23.51
C ASP A 2 3.75 -8.30 23.00
N ASN A 3 4.86 -8.98 23.34
CA ASN A 3 6.23 -8.60 22.98
C ASN A 3 6.53 -8.78 21.48
N SER A 4 5.56 -9.32 20.73
CA SER A 4 5.73 -9.68 19.33
C SER A 4 5.83 -8.45 18.41
N ALA A 5 5.06 -7.37 18.64
CA ALA A 5 5.20 -6.13 17.86
C ALA A 5 6.58 -5.46 18.05
N ALA A 6 7.09 -5.46 19.29
CA ALA A 6 8.44 -4.94 19.58
C ALA A 6 9.54 -5.75 18.89
N ARG A 7 9.36 -7.08 18.79
CA ARG A 7 10.26 -7.96 18.05
C ARG A 7 10.23 -7.71 16.54
N ALA A 8 9.05 -7.42 15.96
CA ALA A 8 8.89 -7.09 14.52
C ALA A 8 9.64 -5.82 14.23
N LEU A 9 9.37 -4.80 15.02
CA LEU A 9 10.00 -3.51 14.86
C LEU A 9 11.52 -3.63 14.98
N LYS A 10 12.03 -4.43 15.93
CA LYS A 10 13.46 -4.70 16.06
C LYS A 10 14.05 -5.40 14.83
N PHE A 11 13.36 -6.37 14.25
CA PHE A 11 13.80 -7.05 13.04
C PHE A 11 13.79 -6.11 11.82
N LEU A 12 12.67 -5.44 11.57
CA LEU A 12 12.49 -4.54 10.43
C LEU A 12 13.53 -3.41 10.41
N LYS A 13 13.86 -2.86 11.58
CA LYS A 13 14.87 -1.80 11.76
C LYS A 13 16.30 -2.21 11.42
N GLN A 14 16.58 -3.51 11.22
CA GLN A 14 17.89 -3.95 10.72
C GLN A 14 18.14 -3.50 9.29
N ASN A 15 17.07 -3.28 8.50
CA ASN A 15 17.13 -2.63 7.20
C ASN A 15 16.01 -1.59 7.08
N GLU A 16 16.17 -0.50 7.83
CA GLU A 16 15.14 0.53 8.02
C GLU A 16 14.67 1.17 6.70
N ILE A 17 15.58 1.43 5.76
CA ILE A 17 15.22 2.01 4.47
C ILE A 17 14.33 1.05 3.68
N GLN A 18 14.78 -0.20 3.50
CA GLN A 18 14.05 -1.21 2.75
C GLN A 18 12.68 -1.53 3.37
N ASN A 19 12.58 -1.48 4.70
CA ASN A 19 11.36 -1.84 5.44
C ASN A 19 10.57 -0.62 5.92
N SER A 20 10.87 0.58 5.43
CA SER A 20 10.31 1.84 5.96
C SER A 20 8.79 1.86 5.93
N TYR A 21 8.17 1.36 4.85
CA TYR A 21 6.71 1.19 4.75
C TYR A 21 6.16 0.26 5.84
N LEU A 22 6.74 -0.93 6.02
CA LEU A 22 6.31 -1.91 7.03
C LEU A 22 6.48 -1.35 8.45
N ILE A 23 7.59 -0.65 8.71
CA ILE A 23 7.86 0.01 9.99
C ILE A 23 6.78 1.05 10.28
N TYR A 24 6.46 1.91 9.31
CA TYR A 24 5.44 2.93 9.44
C TYR A 24 4.07 2.30 9.78
N ARG A 25 3.65 1.29 9.02
CA ARG A 25 2.35 0.61 9.22
C ARG A 25 2.26 -0.04 10.60
N LEU A 26 3.33 -0.69 11.04
CA LEU A 26 3.40 -1.31 12.36
C LEU A 26 3.33 -0.28 13.49
N GLN A 27 4.06 0.85 13.38
CA GLN A 27 4.08 1.88 14.42
C GLN A 27 2.75 2.62 14.58
N ASN A 28 1.98 2.75 13.50
CA ASN A 28 0.68 3.42 13.50
C ASN A 28 -0.50 2.47 13.80
N GLY A 29 -0.23 1.22 14.18
CA GLY A 29 -1.28 0.26 14.53
C GLY A 29 -2.14 -0.19 13.34
N CYS A 30 -1.62 -0.09 12.12
CA CYS A 30 -2.35 -0.44 10.91
C CYS A 30 -2.17 -1.91 10.48
N ILE A 31 -1.69 -2.76 11.38
CA ILE A 31 -1.40 -4.18 11.14
C ILE A 31 -2.36 -5.02 11.98
N GLY A 32 -3.11 -5.92 11.32
CA GLY A 32 -4.07 -6.80 11.96
C GLY A 32 -3.43 -8.04 12.58
N ALA A 33 -2.39 -8.59 11.97
CA ALA A 33 -1.63 -9.72 12.50
C ALA A 33 -0.16 -9.69 12.08
N PHE A 34 0.69 -10.38 12.83
CA PHE A 34 2.11 -10.55 12.51
C PHE A 34 2.55 -12.00 12.73
N PHE A 35 3.41 -12.49 11.84
CA PHE A 35 3.99 -13.82 11.87
C PHE A 35 5.50 -13.72 11.90
N PHE A 36 6.15 -14.63 12.64
CA PHE A 36 7.59 -14.60 12.86
C PHE A 36 8.23 -15.94 12.76
N VAL A 37 9.38 -15.95 12.12
CA VAL A 37 10.32 -17.06 12.08
C VAL A 37 11.75 -16.51 12.23
N PRO A 38 12.76 -17.36 12.48
CA PRO A 38 14.14 -16.94 12.31
C PRO A 38 14.33 -16.34 10.91
N ASP A 39 14.95 -15.17 10.82
CA ASP A 39 15.26 -14.48 9.55
C ASP A 39 14.06 -13.97 8.73
N GLY A 40 12.88 -13.84 9.34
CA GLY A 40 11.73 -13.23 8.65
C GLY A 40 10.56 -12.80 9.52
N VAL A 41 9.81 -11.84 8.99
CA VAL A 41 8.52 -11.39 9.52
C VAL A 41 7.53 -11.21 8.37
N CYS A 42 6.28 -11.58 8.61
CA CYS A 42 5.15 -11.25 7.73
C CYS A 42 4.15 -10.40 8.52
N LEU A 43 3.69 -9.30 7.94
CA LEU A 43 2.64 -8.45 8.49
C LEU A 43 1.39 -8.58 7.63
N TRP A 44 0.22 -8.71 8.25
CA TRP A 44 -1.06 -8.71 7.57
C TRP A 44 -1.81 -7.41 7.85
N GLU A 45 -2.27 -6.77 6.79
CA GLU A 45 -3.11 -5.59 6.86
C GLU A 45 -4.54 -5.93 6.45
N SER A 46 -5.48 -5.72 7.37
CA SER A 46 -6.86 -6.16 7.22
C SER A 46 -7.72 -5.27 6.32
N GLU A 47 -7.35 -4.01 6.09
CA GLU A 47 -8.16 -3.08 5.27
C GLU A 47 -8.10 -3.48 3.79
N ASP A 48 -6.90 -3.71 3.25
CA ASP A 48 -6.73 -4.13 1.85
C ASP A 48 -6.40 -5.63 1.69
N ASN A 49 -6.42 -6.39 2.77
CA ASN A 49 -6.05 -7.82 2.81
C ASN A 49 -4.67 -8.13 2.20
N LYS A 50 -3.68 -7.28 2.50
CA LYS A 50 -2.30 -7.37 1.98
C LYS A 50 -1.39 -8.06 2.99
N TYR A 51 -0.43 -8.84 2.45
CA TYR A 51 0.62 -9.48 3.24
C TYR A 51 1.99 -8.91 2.87
N PHE A 52 2.74 -8.47 3.87
CA PHE A 52 4.05 -7.83 3.69
C PHE A 52 5.12 -8.70 4.32
N TYR A 53 5.98 -9.27 3.49
CA TYR A 53 7.08 -10.14 3.89
C TYR A 53 8.38 -9.33 3.90
N ALA A 54 9.02 -9.28 5.06
CA ALA A 54 10.42 -8.90 5.17
C ALA A 54 11.21 -10.14 5.57
N VAL A 55 12.04 -10.62 4.64
CA VAL A 55 12.83 -11.85 4.79
C VAL A 55 14.29 -11.56 4.46
N THR A 56 15.20 -12.15 5.22
CA THR A 56 16.65 -12.06 4.98
C THR A 56 17.25 -13.39 4.53
N SER A 57 16.44 -14.46 4.50
CA SER A 57 16.85 -15.81 4.11
C SER A 57 15.73 -16.55 3.39
N LYS A 58 16.09 -17.42 2.43
CA LYS A 58 15.15 -18.30 1.73
C LYS A 58 14.40 -19.22 2.70
N ASN A 59 15.09 -19.65 3.76
CA ASN A 59 14.52 -20.54 4.78
C ASN A 59 13.41 -19.89 5.63
N ALA A 60 13.25 -18.56 5.55
CA ALA A 60 12.20 -17.86 6.28
C ALA A 60 10.90 -17.72 5.49
N MET A 61 10.96 -17.77 4.15
CA MET A 61 9.80 -17.47 3.31
C MET A 61 8.74 -18.57 3.38
N GLU A 62 9.11 -19.83 3.15
CA GLU A 62 8.19 -20.98 3.19
C GLU A 62 7.45 -21.09 4.53
N PRO A 63 8.14 -21.06 5.70
CA PRO A 63 7.43 -21.16 6.97
C PRO A 63 6.48 -19.98 7.25
N LEU A 64 6.83 -18.76 6.83
CA LEU A 64 5.93 -17.61 6.95
C LEU A 64 4.71 -17.75 6.05
N PHE A 65 4.92 -18.26 4.84
CA PHE A 65 3.84 -18.52 3.90
C PHE A 65 2.88 -19.58 4.43
N ASP A 66 3.38 -20.69 4.97
CA ASP A 66 2.57 -21.73 5.62
C ASP A 66 1.74 -21.18 6.79
N MET A 67 2.35 -20.34 7.64
CA MET A 67 1.63 -19.68 8.74
C MET A 67 0.51 -18.78 8.23
N VAL A 68 0.74 -18.04 7.14
CA VAL A 68 -0.29 -17.21 6.49
C VAL A 68 -1.42 -18.08 5.95
N GLN A 69 -1.13 -19.20 5.30
CA GLN A 69 -2.18 -20.11 4.80
C GLN A 69 -3.01 -20.72 5.93
N LEU A 70 -2.36 -21.13 7.03
CA LEU A 70 -3.05 -21.64 8.20
C LEU A 70 -3.96 -20.57 8.82
N PHE A 71 -3.44 -19.36 9.03
CA PHE A 71 -4.20 -18.23 9.56
C PHE A 71 -5.42 -17.92 8.68
N ARG A 72 -5.25 -17.87 7.36
CA ARG A 72 -6.35 -17.64 6.42
C ARG A 72 -7.44 -18.68 6.55
N LYS A 73 -7.06 -19.95 6.67
CA LYS A 73 -7.99 -21.07 6.86
C LYS A 73 -8.74 -20.97 8.18
N GLU A 74 -8.05 -20.66 9.27
CA GLU A 74 -8.66 -20.54 10.61
C GLU A 74 -9.65 -19.37 10.71
N HIS A 75 -9.38 -18.29 9.98
CA HIS A 75 -10.19 -17.08 9.98
C HIS A 75 -11.23 -17.03 8.85
N ASN A 76 -11.42 -18.13 8.10
CA ASN A 76 -12.30 -18.20 6.93
C ASN A 76 -12.06 -17.03 5.93
N LEU A 77 -10.79 -16.64 5.74
CA LEU A 77 -10.37 -15.68 4.71
C LEU A 77 -10.28 -16.38 3.35
N THR A 78 -11.33 -17.13 3.01
CA THR A 78 -11.41 -18.10 1.91
C THR A 78 -11.79 -17.49 0.57
N ASP A 79 -12.12 -16.19 0.54
CA ASP A 79 -12.59 -15.54 -0.68
C ASP A 79 -11.43 -14.90 -1.45
N ASP A 80 -11.19 -15.50 -2.61
CA ASP A 80 -10.49 -15.11 -3.83
C ASP A 80 -9.12 -14.43 -3.82
N ILE A 81 -8.71 -13.61 -2.84
CA ILE A 81 -7.44 -12.91 -3.07
C ILE A 81 -6.72 -12.44 -1.79
N ALA A 82 -5.60 -13.09 -1.46
CA ALA A 82 -4.44 -12.32 -1.04
C ALA A 82 -3.98 -11.55 -2.29
N GLN A 83 -4.58 -10.38 -2.58
CA GLN A 83 -4.37 -9.66 -3.86
C GLN A 83 -2.91 -9.36 -4.12
N VAL A 84 -2.18 -9.06 -3.06
CA VAL A 84 -0.80 -8.62 -3.15
C VAL A 84 -0.04 -9.11 -1.93
N SER A 85 0.95 -9.97 -2.19
CA SER A 85 2.05 -10.22 -1.27
C SER A 85 3.23 -9.38 -1.69
N MET A 86 3.72 -8.51 -0.81
CA MET A 86 4.90 -7.69 -1.09
C MET A 86 6.10 -8.27 -0.35
N ILE A 87 7.13 -8.62 -1.10
CA ILE A 87 8.38 -9.17 -0.58
C ILE A 87 9.44 -8.10 -0.74
N SER A 88 10.05 -7.68 0.37
CA SER A 88 10.99 -6.55 0.33
C SER A 88 12.29 -6.84 -0.41
N ASN A 89 12.61 -8.12 -0.68
CA ASN A 89 13.81 -8.56 -1.40
C ASN A 89 13.45 -9.34 -2.67
N ALA A 90 13.72 -8.74 -3.84
CA ALA A 90 13.39 -9.32 -5.14
C ALA A 90 14.16 -10.61 -5.48
N GLU A 91 15.40 -10.76 -5.00
CA GLU A 91 16.18 -11.99 -5.25
C GLU A 91 15.57 -13.17 -4.51
N LEU A 92 15.19 -12.97 -3.24
CA LEU A 92 14.54 -14.00 -2.43
C LEU A 92 13.11 -14.30 -2.90
N ALA A 93 12.43 -13.31 -3.47
CA ALA A 93 11.12 -13.49 -4.06
C ALA A 93 11.17 -14.49 -5.23
N GLN A 94 12.18 -14.39 -6.10
CA GLN A 94 12.26 -15.22 -7.30
C GLN A 94 12.34 -16.71 -6.96
N ASP A 95 13.18 -17.10 -5.99
CA ASP A 95 13.34 -18.51 -5.60
C ASP A 95 12.05 -19.12 -5.04
N PHE A 96 11.29 -18.34 -4.26
CA PHE A 96 10.00 -18.76 -3.73
C PHE A 96 9.00 -18.98 -4.87
N PHE A 97 8.95 -18.04 -5.82
CA PHE A 97 8.02 -18.14 -6.94
C PHE A 97 8.39 -19.24 -7.95
N ASP A 98 9.67 -19.58 -8.09
CA ASP A 98 10.09 -20.75 -8.89
C ASP A 98 9.50 -22.06 -8.31
N SER A 99 9.25 -22.11 -7.00
CA SER A 99 8.64 -23.26 -6.31
C SER A 99 7.10 -23.20 -6.25
N HIS A 100 6.53 -22.04 -6.56
CA HIS A 100 5.09 -21.75 -6.52
C HIS A 100 4.60 -21.15 -7.85
N PRO A 101 4.57 -21.93 -8.94
CA PRO A 101 4.23 -21.46 -10.27
C PRO A 101 2.76 -20.99 -10.40
N GLU A 102 1.92 -21.26 -9.41
CA GLU A 102 0.55 -20.75 -9.31
C GLU A 102 0.49 -19.23 -9.07
N PHE A 103 1.57 -18.61 -8.59
CA PHE A 103 1.60 -17.17 -8.34
C PHE A 103 2.05 -16.35 -9.54
N THR A 104 1.42 -15.18 -9.72
CA THR A 104 1.88 -14.17 -10.68
C THR A 104 2.82 -13.21 -9.99
N VAL A 105 4.06 -13.11 -10.48
CA VAL A 105 5.07 -12.19 -9.95
C VAL A 105 5.08 -10.91 -10.76
N ARG A 106 5.06 -9.77 -10.07
CA ARG A 106 5.25 -8.45 -10.70
C ARG A 106 6.33 -7.70 -9.95
N PRO A 107 7.47 -7.37 -10.57
CA PRO A 107 8.46 -6.52 -9.93
C PRO A 107 7.87 -5.12 -9.75
N CYS A 108 8.05 -4.56 -8.56
CA CYS A 108 7.74 -3.17 -8.27
C CYS A 108 8.98 -2.49 -7.67
N VAL A 109 9.11 -1.19 -7.91
CA VAL A 109 10.14 -0.37 -7.30
C VAL A 109 9.44 0.69 -6.46
N GLN A 110 9.73 0.71 -5.17
CA GLN A 110 9.25 1.75 -4.27
C GLN A 110 10.36 2.80 -4.10
N TYR A 111 10.04 4.06 -4.40
CA TYR A 111 10.93 5.19 -4.14
C TYR A 111 10.56 5.80 -2.79
N LEU A 112 11.58 6.10 -1.99
CA LEU A 112 11.40 6.76 -0.70
C LEU A 112 11.86 8.21 -0.84
N ALA A 113 10.95 9.13 -0.53
CA ALA A 113 11.30 10.53 -0.36
C ALA A 113 12.09 10.69 0.95
N THR A 114 13.40 10.91 0.85
CA THR A 114 14.29 11.10 2.01
C THR A 114 14.40 12.55 2.46
N ALA A 115 13.83 13.47 1.69
CA ALA A 115 13.76 14.90 1.97
C ALA A 115 12.44 15.45 1.42
N PRO A 116 11.88 16.52 2.00
CA PRO A 116 10.80 17.25 1.35
C PRO A 116 11.29 17.74 -0.02
N ASN A 117 10.48 17.50 -1.04
CA ASN A 117 10.73 18.13 -2.34
C ASN A 117 10.68 19.65 -2.16
N PRO A 118 11.50 20.43 -2.90
CA PRO A 118 11.29 21.86 -2.97
C PRO A 118 9.84 22.12 -3.37
N GLU A 119 9.16 23.02 -2.65
CA GLU A 119 7.78 23.38 -2.95
C GLU A 119 7.73 23.89 -4.39
N PRO A 120 7.00 23.22 -5.31
CA PRO A 120 6.81 23.76 -6.64
C PRO A 120 6.07 25.08 -6.49
N ALA A 121 6.48 26.09 -7.28
CA ALA A 121 5.74 27.34 -7.32
C ALA A 121 4.28 27.05 -7.73
N PRO A 122 3.28 27.61 -7.01
CA PRO A 122 1.88 27.38 -7.36
C PRO A 122 1.61 27.88 -8.78
N ASN A 123 1.01 27.04 -9.62
CA ASN A 123 0.53 27.44 -10.94
C ASN A 123 -0.76 28.26 -10.75
N PRO A 124 -0.78 29.57 -11.05
CA PRO A 124 -1.95 30.41 -10.81
C PRO A 124 -3.17 30.04 -11.67
N GLU A 125 -2.99 29.24 -12.72
CA GLU A 125 -4.08 28.76 -13.57
C GLU A 125 -4.76 27.50 -13.02
N VAL A 126 -4.17 26.87 -12.00
CA VAL A 126 -4.69 25.65 -11.38
C VAL A 126 -5.19 25.96 -9.99
N GLU A 127 -6.48 25.74 -9.77
CA GLU A 127 -7.09 25.83 -8.45
C GLU A 127 -7.08 24.45 -7.79
N ILE A 128 -6.64 24.38 -6.54
CA ILE A 128 -6.66 23.16 -5.74
C ILE A 128 -7.79 23.27 -4.72
N LEU A 129 -8.75 22.36 -4.79
CA LEU A 129 -9.97 22.33 -3.96
C LEU A 129 -10.11 20.99 -3.24
N PRO A 130 -10.87 20.92 -2.14
CA PRO A 130 -11.30 19.64 -1.58
C PRO A 130 -12.11 18.83 -2.59
N LEU A 131 -11.87 17.53 -2.67
CA LEU A 131 -12.70 16.64 -3.49
C LEU A 131 -14.06 16.42 -2.82
N THR A 132 -15.14 16.74 -3.54
CA THR A 132 -16.54 16.57 -3.09
C THR A 132 -17.26 15.51 -3.92
N PRO A 133 -18.40 14.96 -3.44
CA PRO A 133 -19.13 13.92 -4.15
C PRO A 133 -19.60 14.27 -5.58
N GLU A 134 -19.79 15.55 -5.88
CA GLU A 134 -20.18 16.00 -7.23
C GLU A 134 -19.14 15.64 -8.32
N PHE A 135 -17.87 15.41 -7.93
CA PHE A 135 -16.78 15.07 -8.83
C PHE A 135 -16.51 13.55 -8.92
N PHE A 136 -17.17 12.72 -8.13
CA PHE A 136 -16.98 11.26 -8.18
C PHE A 136 -17.23 10.64 -9.55
N PRO A 137 -18.26 11.05 -10.32
CA PRO A 137 -18.47 10.53 -11.68
C PRO A 137 -17.29 10.83 -12.61
N TRP A 138 -16.57 11.92 -12.40
CA TRP A 138 -15.36 12.23 -13.17
C TRP A 138 -14.21 11.34 -12.72
N VAL A 139 -13.96 11.22 -11.41
CA VAL A 139 -12.89 10.37 -10.84
C VAL A 139 -13.01 8.92 -11.30
N LEU A 140 -14.21 8.34 -11.17
CA LEU A 140 -14.49 6.95 -11.57
C LEU A 140 -14.37 6.72 -13.09
N ARG A 141 -14.48 7.77 -13.90
CA ARG A 141 -14.31 7.69 -15.35
C ARG A 141 -12.85 7.76 -15.78
N VAL A 142 -12.03 8.57 -15.10
CA VAL A 142 -10.64 8.83 -15.51
C VAL A 142 -9.62 7.89 -14.86
N TYR A 143 -10.01 7.20 -13.79
CA TYR A 143 -9.14 6.27 -13.07
C TYR A 143 -9.84 4.92 -12.91
N GLU A 144 -9.49 3.97 -13.78
CA GLU A 144 -10.02 2.62 -13.74
C GLU A 144 -9.21 1.77 -12.75
N HIS A 145 -9.78 1.47 -11.59
CA HIS A 145 -9.19 0.56 -10.61
C HIS A 145 -10.27 -0.34 -9.99
N PRO A 146 -10.03 -1.66 -9.83
CA PRO A 146 -11.03 -2.60 -9.34
C PRO A 146 -11.60 -2.26 -7.95
N GLU A 147 -10.79 -1.62 -7.11
CA GLU A 147 -11.20 -1.23 -5.74
C GLU A 147 -11.89 0.14 -5.68
N LEU A 148 -11.88 0.91 -6.79
CA LEU A 148 -12.41 2.26 -6.80
C LEU A 148 -13.92 2.24 -7.06
N SER A 149 -14.69 2.67 -6.06
CA SER A 149 -16.14 2.80 -6.12
C SER A 149 -16.61 4.11 -5.48
N GLU A 150 -17.86 4.49 -5.69
CA GLU A 150 -18.45 5.66 -5.05
C GLU A 150 -18.44 5.53 -3.51
N GLU A 151 -18.74 4.34 -2.99
CA GLU A 151 -18.67 4.05 -1.56
C GLU A 151 -17.24 4.18 -1.01
N TYR A 152 -16.25 3.69 -1.75
CA TYR A 152 -14.84 3.85 -1.40
C TYR A 152 -14.46 5.33 -1.34
N LEU A 153 -14.85 6.13 -2.34
CA LEU A 153 -14.58 7.57 -2.39
C LEU A 153 -15.23 8.31 -1.22
N LEU A 154 -16.50 8.03 -0.92
CA LEU A 154 -17.21 8.61 0.22
C LEU A 154 -16.49 8.35 1.55
N ARG A 155 -16.07 7.10 1.77
CA ARG A 155 -15.31 6.73 2.97
C ARG A 155 -13.98 7.48 3.03
N ARG A 156 -13.26 7.54 1.91
CA ARG A 156 -11.94 8.18 1.83
C ARG A 156 -11.99 9.67 2.17
N ILE A 157 -12.90 10.44 1.54
CA ILE A 157 -12.96 11.90 1.78
C ILE A 157 -13.41 12.25 3.20
N LYS A 158 -14.03 11.32 3.92
CA LYS A 158 -14.43 11.49 5.32
C LYS A 158 -13.25 11.29 6.27
N ASP A 159 -12.41 10.31 5.99
CA ASP A 159 -11.38 9.84 6.92
C ASP A 159 -10.01 10.49 6.66
N ALA A 160 -9.78 11.04 5.47
CA ALA A 160 -8.51 11.64 5.10
C ALA A 160 -8.64 12.75 4.02
N PRO A 161 -7.67 13.67 3.90
CA PRO A 161 -7.71 14.73 2.90
C PRO A 161 -7.71 14.20 1.46
N ALA A 162 -8.66 14.67 0.66
CA ALA A 162 -8.71 14.41 -0.77
C ALA A 162 -8.79 15.74 -1.52
N LEU A 163 -8.00 15.87 -2.59
CA LEU A 163 -7.86 17.10 -3.35
C LEU A 163 -8.23 16.89 -4.82
N LEU A 164 -8.77 17.94 -5.41
CA LEU A 164 -9.10 18.08 -6.82
C LEU A 164 -8.32 19.25 -7.39
N ALA A 165 -7.75 19.08 -8.57
CA ALA A 165 -7.14 20.15 -9.35
C ALA A 165 -8.10 20.57 -10.46
N MET A 166 -8.34 21.88 -10.57
CA MET A 166 -9.22 22.50 -11.55
C MET A 166 -8.41 23.46 -12.45
N HIS A 167 -8.64 23.41 -13.76
CA HIS A 167 -8.12 24.39 -14.72
C HIS A 167 -9.30 24.93 -15.53
N ASN A 168 -9.47 26.26 -15.55
CA ASN A 168 -10.57 26.93 -16.26
C ASN A 168 -11.97 26.33 -15.98
N GLY A 169 -12.25 25.96 -14.72
CA GLY A 169 -13.54 25.40 -14.31
C GLY A 169 -13.73 23.92 -14.64
N HIS A 170 -12.70 23.22 -15.12
CA HIS A 170 -12.75 21.79 -15.42
C HIS A 170 -11.80 20.99 -14.51
N PRO A 171 -12.20 19.80 -14.04
CA PRO A 171 -11.32 18.92 -13.28
C PRO A 171 -10.22 18.35 -14.20
N VAL A 172 -8.97 18.52 -13.78
CA VAL A 172 -7.77 18.11 -14.52
C VAL A 172 -6.88 17.16 -13.74
N GLY A 173 -7.11 16.99 -12.44
CA GLY A 173 -6.38 16.05 -11.61
C GLY A 173 -7.05 15.82 -10.28
N PHE A 174 -6.71 14.72 -9.61
CA PHE A 174 -7.11 14.48 -8.24
C PHE A 174 -6.02 13.74 -7.48
N PHE A 175 -6.15 13.82 -6.16
CA PHE A 175 -5.29 13.17 -5.21
C PHE A 175 -6.15 12.62 -4.07
N LEU A 176 -6.05 11.32 -3.82
CA LEU A 176 -6.59 10.69 -2.62
C LEU A 176 -5.46 10.32 -1.67
N THR A 177 -5.71 10.44 -0.37
CA THR A 177 -4.89 9.81 0.65
C THR A 177 -5.49 8.46 1.02
N HIS A 178 -4.64 7.44 1.13
CA HIS A 178 -5.03 6.25 1.85
C HIS A 178 -5.18 6.60 3.34
N SER A 179 -6.03 5.86 4.05
CA SER A 179 -6.27 5.94 5.52
C SER A 179 -5.00 5.87 6.38
N VAL A 180 -3.86 5.56 5.76
CA VAL A 180 -2.60 5.19 6.40
C VAL A 180 -1.41 5.91 5.79
N SER A 181 -1.64 7.14 5.33
CA SER A 181 -0.62 8.08 4.82
C SER A 181 0.15 7.61 3.58
N GLU A 182 -0.35 6.59 2.89
CA GLU A 182 0.08 6.30 1.52
C GLU A 182 -0.55 7.34 0.59
N LEU A 183 0.29 7.98 -0.23
CA LEU A 183 -0.15 8.92 -1.26
C LEU A 183 -0.70 8.11 -2.43
N GLY A 184 -2.01 8.20 -2.68
CA GLY A 184 -2.61 7.58 -3.84
C GLY A 184 -4.04 7.10 -3.64
N PRO A 185 -4.80 6.94 -4.73
CA PRO A 185 -4.41 7.22 -6.12
C PRO A 185 -4.21 8.71 -6.45
N VAL A 186 -3.29 8.98 -7.37
CA VAL A 186 -3.01 10.30 -7.92
C VAL A 186 -3.20 10.25 -9.42
N PHE A 187 -3.95 11.21 -9.96
CA PHE A 187 -4.18 11.32 -11.39
C PHE A 187 -4.02 12.77 -11.82
N ILE A 188 -3.33 12.96 -12.95
CA ILE A 188 -3.34 14.21 -13.70
C ILE A 188 -3.68 13.83 -15.13
N ASP A 189 -4.65 14.54 -15.71
CA ASP A 189 -5.03 14.41 -17.11
C ASP A 189 -3.78 14.57 -17.99
N PRO A 190 -3.51 13.64 -18.92
CA PRO A 190 -2.32 13.67 -19.76
C PRO A 190 -2.05 15.00 -20.45
N LEU A 191 -3.09 15.78 -20.78
CA LEU A 191 -2.96 17.09 -21.43
C LEU A 191 -2.35 18.17 -20.52
N TYR A 192 -2.35 17.93 -19.21
CA TYR A 192 -1.90 18.88 -18.18
C TYR A 192 -0.65 18.38 -17.43
N ARG A 193 0.01 17.32 -17.93
CA ARG A 193 1.27 16.82 -17.38
C ARG A 193 2.46 17.59 -17.96
N GLY A 194 3.45 17.88 -17.11
CA GLY A 194 4.65 18.67 -17.43
C GLY A 194 4.90 19.70 -16.36
#